data_AF-A0A8S2KZL5-F1
#
_entry.id   AF-A0A8S2KZL5-F1
#
_cell.length_a   1.000
_cell.length_b   1.000
_cell.length_c   1.000
_cell.angle_alpha   90.00
_cell.angle_beta   90.00
_cell.angle_gamma   90.00
#
_symmetry.space_group_name_H-M   'P 1'
#
loop_
_entity.id
_entity.type
_entity.pdbx_description
1 polymer ?
#
loop_
_entity_poly.entity_id
_entity_poly.type
_entity_poly.pdbx_seq_one_letter_code
_entity_poly.pdbx_strand_id
1 'polypeptide(L)'
;MSSPAHAIYSSTLSLSLQGHEFQSQYDVQLIFNKTAQSRLLCAAACNQNPSCRTFDYDSSSHRCRLFEADLTNGAIIATTSQTSIVGNVILSASLYASMYNQSCSACRENRYQTCSSTTNTCQCPGNSYWNGSMCPLQLFENATCSQPDACRSDCNLSCIINSYGGFTQCLIKQALATSTETVYALWNTTAGSDSNLASNGTGIGKYYSVHGPDTVFDCNTVTKYVNFGDCNNTRGASFLVTFRLATANSYPQRDPLIISIEGSNSNSTELTRGSSWTLLYNGSSGISKNQTRFTYGSTQWLPKHSAWYASYRFLVNLAMNNGASIPFVQYSEFDKNAKTLWETAFNQMISYYKKQKKSSSEAILDIIEKLVVPREELDSKENAIDNQHDLPVYHRIHQILTTLIHHIHRFDNERKLSFRSLAPILLQFDKTFAMMIGRLLIKIAQNRDDLQSILILFQEHLSENYFESVLIQLATMNSNKKYGCFVYQLNVNEKLDLCQWFIKEKDRGLFVFDLLKNHVLINKSDAHREQCQDLL
;
A
#
# COMPACT_ATOMS: atom_id res chain seq x y z
N MET A 1 -14.21 32.90 -53.05
CA MET A 1 -13.33 33.08 -51.87
C MET A 1 -14.14 32.72 -50.63
N SER A 2 -14.23 31.44 -50.30
CA SER A 2 -14.85 30.93 -49.08
C SER A 2 -13.84 31.02 -47.94
N SER A 3 -14.25 31.62 -46.83
CA SER A 3 -13.41 31.76 -45.62
C SER A 3 -12.92 30.38 -45.13
N PRO A 4 -11.61 30.17 -44.87
CA PRO A 4 -11.06 28.90 -44.36
C PRO A 4 -11.52 28.52 -42.95
N ALA A 5 -12.29 29.37 -42.26
CA ALA A 5 -12.61 29.22 -40.84
C ALA A 5 -13.55 28.05 -40.50
N HIS A 6 -14.25 27.44 -41.45
CA HIS A 6 -15.21 26.37 -41.16
C HIS A 6 -14.67 24.93 -41.27
N ALA A 7 -13.44 24.73 -41.73
CA ALA A 7 -12.87 23.38 -41.92
C ALA A 7 -12.45 22.67 -40.61
N ILE A 8 -12.52 23.35 -39.46
CA ILE A 8 -11.99 22.84 -38.17
C ILE A 8 -13.03 22.01 -37.39
N TYR A 9 -14.29 21.98 -37.84
CA TYR A 9 -15.36 21.19 -37.20
C TYR A 9 -15.66 19.84 -37.90
N SER A 10 -15.00 19.51 -39.01
CA SER A 10 -15.33 18.29 -39.75
C SER A 10 -14.67 17.08 -39.10
N SER A 11 -15.48 16.28 -38.41
CA SER A 11 -15.09 14.91 -38.08
C SER A 11 -15.54 13.97 -39.18
N THR A 12 -14.68 13.02 -39.52
CA THR A 12 -15.12 11.86 -40.28
C THR A 12 -15.81 10.89 -39.33
N LEU A 13 -17.01 10.46 -39.69
CA LEU A 13 -17.79 9.47 -38.95
C LEU A 13 -17.84 8.17 -39.75
N SER A 14 -17.59 7.05 -39.10
CA SER A 14 -17.90 5.71 -39.62
C SER A 14 -19.25 5.27 -39.05
N LEU A 15 -20.16 4.78 -39.90
CA LEU A 15 -21.48 4.31 -39.48
C LEU A 15 -21.57 2.78 -39.62
N SER A 16 -22.17 2.12 -38.64
CA SER A 16 -22.50 0.70 -38.71
C SER A 16 -23.67 0.45 -39.66
N LEU A 17 -23.91 -0.83 -39.96
CA LEU A 17 -25.20 -1.27 -40.50
C LEU A 17 -26.31 -1.03 -39.46
N GLN A 18 -27.54 -0.97 -39.96
CA GLN A 18 -28.74 -0.96 -39.13
C GLN A 18 -28.84 -2.22 -38.27
N GLY A 19 -29.61 -2.16 -37.18
CA GLY A 19 -29.79 -3.28 -36.27
C GLY A 19 -28.70 -3.41 -35.21
N HIS A 20 -27.92 -2.36 -34.94
CA HIS A 20 -26.81 -2.40 -33.99
C HIS A 20 -26.89 -1.29 -32.95
N GLU A 21 -26.38 -1.57 -31.76
CA GLU A 21 -26.14 -0.58 -30.71
C GLU A 21 -24.74 -0.70 -30.14
N PHE A 22 -24.29 0.36 -29.46
CA PHE A 22 -22.97 0.36 -28.85
C PHE A 22 -23.07 -0.07 -27.39
N GLN A 23 -22.22 -1.03 -27.02
CA GLN A 23 -22.05 -1.46 -25.64
C GLN A 23 -20.63 -1.06 -25.18
N SER A 24 -20.55 -0.08 -24.28
CA SER A 24 -19.28 0.25 -23.64
C SER A 24 -18.84 -0.88 -22.72
N GLN A 25 -17.52 -1.06 -22.58
CA GLN A 25 -16.96 -2.00 -21.61
C GLN A 25 -17.18 -1.54 -20.17
N TYR A 26 -17.27 -0.23 -19.95
CA TYR A 26 -17.46 0.37 -18.63
C TYR A 26 -18.67 1.33 -18.64
N ASP A 27 -19.51 1.28 -17.60
CA ASP A 27 -20.73 2.08 -17.51
C ASP A 27 -20.46 3.60 -17.42
N VAL A 28 -19.33 3.97 -16.81
CA VAL A 28 -18.89 5.37 -16.64
C VAL A 28 -18.66 6.11 -17.97
N GLN A 29 -18.63 5.38 -19.10
CA GLN A 29 -18.35 5.95 -20.41
C GLN A 29 -19.60 6.50 -21.11
N LEU A 30 -20.81 6.32 -20.57
CA LEU A 30 -22.02 6.97 -21.09
C LEU A 30 -22.03 8.46 -20.71
N ILE A 31 -21.92 9.35 -21.69
CA ILE A 31 -21.93 10.81 -21.47
C ILE A 31 -23.35 11.27 -21.16
N PHE A 32 -24.31 10.93 -22.03
CA PHE A 32 -25.73 11.16 -21.79
C PHE A 32 -26.60 10.33 -22.73
N ASN A 33 -27.88 10.23 -22.36
CA ASN A 33 -28.96 9.70 -23.16
C ASN A 33 -30.01 10.80 -23.38
N LYS A 34 -30.31 11.14 -24.63
CA LYS A 34 -31.31 12.16 -24.98
C LYS A 34 -32.13 11.74 -26.19
N THR A 35 -33.22 12.45 -26.43
CA THR A 35 -33.99 12.35 -27.68
C THR A 35 -33.37 13.22 -28.77
N ALA A 36 -33.22 12.69 -29.99
CA ALA A 36 -32.82 13.46 -31.17
C ALA A 36 -33.79 13.21 -32.32
N GLN A 37 -34.21 14.26 -33.03
CA GLN A 37 -35.18 14.13 -34.13
C GLN A 37 -34.60 13.41 -35.36
N SER A 38 -33.28 13.36 -35.48
CA SER A 38 -32.61 12.68 -36.58
C SER A 38 -31.23 12.18 -36.18
N ARG A 39 -30.73 11.20 -36.94
CA ARG A 39 -29.34 10.73 -36.82
C ARG A 39 -28.33 11.87 -36.96
N LEU A 40 -28.63 12.85 -37.82
CA LEU A 40 -27.74 13.97 -38.08
C LEU A 40 -27.62 14.87 -36.84
N LEU A 41 -28.72 15.08 -36.11
CA LEU A 41 -28.70 15.84 -34.86
C LEU A 41 -28.01 15.06 -33.73
N CYS A 42 -28.14 13.74 -33.70
CA CYS A 42 -27.38 12.91 -32.75
C CYS A 42 -25.87 12.96 -33.05
N ALA A 43 -25.48 12.83 -34.32
CA ALA A 43 -24.10 12.98 -34.78
C ALA A 43 -23.55 14.39 -34.51
N ALA A 44 -24.34 15.44 -34.74
CA ALA A 44 -23.96 16.81 -34.45
C ALA A 44 -23.75 17.03 -32.94
N ALA A 45 -24.60 16.43 -32.10
CA ALA A 45 -24.41 16.47 -30.65
C ALA A 45 -23.13 15.78 -30.21
N CYS A 46 -22.78 14.64 -30.82
CA CYS A 46 -21.47 14.01 -30.60
C CYS A 46 -20.33 14.91 -31.08
N ASN A 47 -20.47 15.56 -32.23
CA ASN A 47 -19.43 16.45 -32.76
C ASN A 47 -19.17 17.67 -31.89
N GLN A 48 -20.21 18.20 -31.25
CA GLN A 48 -20.12 19.34 -30.34
C GLN A 48 -19.57 18.99 -28.96
N ASN A 49 -19.52 17.69 -28.60
CA ASN A 49 -18.98 17.24 -27.33
C ASN A 49 -17.54 16.71 -27.53
N PRO A 50 -16.51 17.40 -27.02
CA PRO A 50 -15.10 16.99 -27.17
C PRO A 50 -14.78 15.58 -26.63
N SER A 51 -15.53 15.11 -25.63
CA SER A 51 -15.36 13.78 -25.04
C SER A 51 -16.06 12.68 -25.84
N CYS A 52 -17.04 12.99 -26.69
CA CYS A 52 -17.75 11.97 -27.45
C CYS A 52 -16.85 11.32 -28.51
N ARG A 53 -16.82 9.98 -28.52
CA ARG A 53 -16.09 9.16 -29.50
C ARG A 53 -17.01 8.25 -30.28
N THR A 54 -18.10 7.78 -29.66
CA THR A 54 -19.10 6.93 -30.30
C THR A 54 -20.49 7.43 -29.92
N PHE A 55 -21.45 7.25 -30.82
CA PHE A 55 -22.86 7.45 -30.52
C PHE A 55 -23.67 6.28 -31.08
N ASP A 56 -24.83 6.03 -30.50
CA ASP A 56 -25.86 5.27 -31.19
C ASP A 56 -27.16 6.07 -31.28
N TYR A 57 -27.88 5.79 -32.35
CA TYR A 57 -29.14 6.45 -32.66
C TYR A 57 -30.15 5.42 -33.16
N ASP A 58 -31.32 5.42 -32.54
CA ASP A 58 -32.46 4.63 -32.98
C ASP A 58 -33.56 5.55 -33.53
N SER A 59 -33.88 5.41 -34.81
CA SER A 59 -34.89 6.27 -35.45
C SER A 59 -36.33 5.97 -35.03
N SER A 60 -36.61 4.79 -34.47
CA SER A 60 -37.96 4.44 -34.02
C SER A 60 -38.31 5.10 -32.68
N SER A 61 -37.37 5.10 -31.74
CA SER A 61 -37.51 5.66 -30.40
C SER A 61 -36.98 7.08 -30.27
N HIS A 62 -36.34 7.61 -31.32
CA HIS A 62 -35.56 8.85 -31.29
C HIS A 62 -34.45 8.87 -30.23
N ARG A 63 -34.05 7.70 -29.71
CA ARG A 63 -33.01 7.58 -28.68
C ARG A 63 -31.66 7.90 -29.28
N CYS A 64 -30.91 8.78 -28.62
CA CYS A 64 -29.54 9.15 -28.94
C CYS A 64 -28.67 9.02 -27.70
N ARG A 65 -27.73 8.07 -27.71
CA ARG A 65 -26.73 7.90 -26.64
C ARG A 65 -25.37 8.32 -27.14
N LEU A 66 -24.66 9.09 -26.33
CA LEU A 66 -23.27 9.50 -26.60
C LEU A 66 -22.34 8.82 -25.61
N PHE A 67 -21.21 8.32 -26.11
CA PHE A 67 -20.22 7.60 -25.33
C PHE A 67 -18.85 8.25 -25.48
N GLU A 68 -18.11 8.29 -24.37
CA GLU A 68 -16.68 8.57 -24.36
C GLU A 68 -15.89 7.41 -24.99
N ALA A 69 -16.42 6.20 -24.92
CA ALA A 69 -15.77 4.99 -25.44
C ALA A 69 -15.71 4.97 -26.97
N ASP A 70 -14.65 4.37 -27.49
CA ASP A 70 -14.49 3.98 -28.88
C ASP A 70 -14.52 2.44 -29.02
N LEU A 71 -14.14 1.94 -30.19
CA LEU A 71 -14.11 0.51 -30.48
C LEU A 71 -12.98 -0.26 -29.78
N THR A 72 -12.04 0.42 -29.09
CA THR A 72 -11.06 -0.30 -28.27
C THR A 72 -11.61 -0.67 -26.91
N ASN A 73 -12.56 0.14 -26.39
CA ASN A 73 -13.13 -0.01 -25.04
C ASN A 73 -14.64 -0.29 -25.08
N GLY A 74 -15.12 -0.93 -26.15
CA GLY A 74 -16.52 -1.28 -26.33
C GLY A 74 -16.74 -2.07 -27.61
N ALA A 75 -17.97 -2.52 -27.82
CA ALA A 75 -18.34 -3.35 -28.96
C ALA A 75 -19.63 -2.84 -29.62
N ILE A 76 -19.69 -3.01 -30.94
CA ILE A 76 -20.94 -2.88 -31.69
C ILE A 76 -21.64 -4.23 -31.61
N ILE A 77 -22.80 -4.27 -30.96
CA ILE A 77 -23.59 -5.49 -30.77
C ILE A 77 -24.89 -5.41 -31.55
N ALA A 78 -25.42 -6.57 -31.95
CA ALA A 78 -26.75 -6.64 -32.55
C ALA A 78 -27.81 -6.26 -31.50
N THR A 79 -28.85 -5.54 -31.93
CA THR A 79 -29.97 -5.15 -31.06
C THR A 79 -31.31 -5.54 -31.69
N THR A 80 -32.38 -5.56 -30.90
CA THR A 80 -33.73 -5.89 -31.38
C THR A 80 -34.32 -4.79 -32.26
N SER A 81 -33.82 -3.56 -32.14
CA SER A 81 -34.23 -2.42 -32.97
C SER A 81 -33.55 -2.46 -34.33
N GLN A 82 -34.30 -2.82 -35.37
CA GLN A 82 -33.82 -2.81 -36.77
C GLN A 82 -33.50 -1.40 -37.28
N THR A 83 -33.83 -0.34 -36.53
CA THR A 83 -33.60 1.05 -36.90
C THR A 83 -32.42 1.69 -36.16
N SER A 84 -31.77 0.95 -35.26
CA SER A 84 -30.60 1.43 -34.52
C SER A 84 -29.33 1.40 -35.37
N ILE A 85 -28.52 2.45 -35.28
CA ILE A 85 -27.21 2.56 -35.90
C ILE A 85 -26.18 3.06 -34.89
N VAL A 86 -24.92 2.66 -35.07
CA VAL A 86 -23.78 3.17 -34.30
C VAL A 86 -22.92 4.06 -35.20
N GLY A 87 -22.52 5.22 -34.71
CA GLY A 87 -21.55 6.09 -35.37
C GLY A 87 -20.29 6.27 -34.52
N ASN A 88 -19.12 6.03 -35.11
CA ASN A 88 -17.82 6.20 -34.47
C ASN A 88 -17.04 7.36 -35.11
N VAL A 89 -16.45 8.21 -34.26
CA VAL A 89 -15.64 9.36 -34.66
C VAL A 89 -14.22 8.90 -34.98
N ILE A 90 -13.79 9.15 -36.21
CA ILE A 90 -12.42 8.84 -36.63
C ILE A 90 -11.49 9.98 -36.18
N LEU A 91 -10.58 9.66 -35.25
CA LEU A 91 -9.56 10.58 -34.76
C LEU A 91 -8.30 10.50 -35.64
N SER A 92 -7.75 11.65 -36.04
CA SER A 92 -6.48 11.73 -36.77
C SER A 92 -5.41 12.41 -35.94
N ALA A 93 -4.25 11.77 -35.76
CA ALA A 93 -3.11 12.32 -35.03
C ALA A 93 -2.65 13.69 -35.56
N SER A 94 -2.72 13.89 -36.89
CA SER A 94 -2.31 15.15 -37.52
C SER A 94 -3.14 16.36 -37.08
N LEU A 95 -4.40 16.12 -36.70
CA LEU A 95 -5.30 17.16 -36.21
C LEU A 95 -5.01 17.50 -34.74
N TYR A 96 -4.35 16.62 -33.98
CA TYR A 96 -3.99 16.89 -32.59
C TYR A 96 -2.62 17.58 -32.47
N ALA A 97 -1.60 17.06 -33.12
CA ALA A 97 -0.22 17.51 -32.96
C ALA A 97 0.01 18.99 -33.31
N SER A 98 -0.76 19.54 -34.25
CA SER A 98 -0.64 20.95 -34.66
C SER A 98 -1.24 21.95 -33.65
N MET A 99 -2.13 21.50 -32.76
CA MET A 99 -2.87 22.38 -31.84
C MET A 99 -2.50 22.18 -30.36
N TYR A 100 -1.89 21.05 -29.99
CA TYR A 100 -1.58 20.78 -28.58
C TYR A 100 -0.63 21.85 -28.03
N ASN A 101 -0.93 22.35 -26.84
CA ASN A 101 -0.20 23.42 -26.15
C ASN A 101 -0.16 24.78 -26.88
N GLN A 102 -0.96 24.97 -27.94
CA GLN A 102 -1.19 26.29 -28.53
C GLN A 102 -2.04 27.18 -27.62
N SER A 103 -2.13 28.48 -27.93
CA SER A 103 -3.01 29.40 -27.21
C SER A 103 -4.48 28.97 -27.32
N CYS A 104 -5.29 29.25 -26.31
CA CYS A 104 -6.71 28.86 -26.32
C CYS A 104 -7.52 29.36 -27.53
N SER A 105 -7.08 30.42 -28.21
CA SER A 105 -7.70 30.85 -29.48
C SER A 105 -7.57 29.81 -30.60
N ALA A 106 -6.54 28.94 -30.56
CA ALA A 106 -6.29 27.92 -31.57
C ALA A 106 -7.25 26.72 -31.48
N CYS A 107 -7.74 26.38 -30.29
CA CYS A 107 -8.66 25.26 -30.06
C CYS A 107 -10.08 25.68 -29.66
N ARG A 108 -10.40 26.99 -29.65
CA ARG A 108 -11.74 27.50 -29.32
C ARG A 108 -12.84 26.87 -30.19
N GLU A 109 -12.46 26.47 -31.39
CA GLU A 109 -13.35 25.96 -32.44
C GLU A 109 -13.04 24.50 -32.82
N ASN A 110 -12.39 23.75 -31.92
CA ASN A 110 -11.96 22.39 -32.18
C ASN A 110 -12.58 21.40 -31.18
N ARG A 111 -13.04 20.23 -31.67
CA ARG A 111 -13.50 19.13 -30.80
C ARG A 111 -12.37 18.29 -30.20
N TYR A 112 -11.19 18.28 -30.82
CA TYR A 112 -10.09 17.39 -30.47
C TYR A 112 -9.42 17.85 -29.17
N GLN A 113 -9.46 19.14 -28.85
CA GLN A 113 -8.78 19.72 -27.69
C GLN A 113 -9.65 20.75 -27.00
N THR A 114 -9.42 20.95 -25.72
CA THR A 114 -10.14 21.93 -24.90
C THR A 114 -9.18 22.96 -24.33
N CYS A 115 -9.60 24.21 -24.21
CA CYS A 115 -8.82 25.23 -23.51
C CYS A 115 -8.76 24.91 -22.01
N SER A 116 -7.55 24.71 -21.48
CA SER A 116 -7.32 24.58 -20.04
C SER A 116 -7.34 25.96 -19.39
N SER A 117 -8.23 26.16 -18.43
CA SER A 117 -8.28 27.40 -17.63
C SER A 117 -7.02 27.60 -16.79
N THR A 118 -6.33 26.53 -16.42
CA THR A 118 -5.13 26.57 -15.58
C THR A 118 -3.91 27.01 -16.36
N THR A 119 -3.71 26.49 -17.58
CA THR A 119 -2.51 26.77 -18.38
C THR A 119 -2.74 27.81 -19.48
N ASN A 120 -4.00 28.17 -19.75
CA ASN A 120 -4.42 29.01 -20.88
C ASN A 120 -3.91 28.48 -22.24
N THR A 121 -3.78 27.16 -22.35
CA THR A 121 -3.36 26.46 -23.57
C THR A 121 -4.33 25.35 -23.93
N CYS A 122 -4.27 24.91 -25.19
CA CYS A 122 -5.04 23.79 -25.70
C CYS A 122 -4.51 22.47 -25.14
N GLN A 123 -5.38 21.76 -24.42
CA GLN A 123 -5.07 20.52 -23.73
C GLN A 123 -6.02 19.41 -24.18
N CYS A 124 -5.71 18.17 -23.79
CA CYS A 124 -6.59 17.04 -24.02
C CYS A 124 -7.94 17.24 -23.30
N PRO A 125 -9.07 16.84 -23.91
CA PRO A 125 -10.38 16.83 -23.25
C PRO A 125 -10.39 16.00 -21.98
N GLY A 126 -11.44 16.15 -21.15
CA GLY A 126 -11.62 15.32 -19.96
C GLY A 126 -11.55 13.82 -20.27
N ASN A 127 -11.02 13.04 -19.33
CA ASN A 127 -10.83 11.59 -19.44
C ASN A 127 -9.95 11.15 -20.63
N SER A 128 -9.07 12.02 -21.11
CA SER A 128 -8.06 11.72 -22.13
C SER A 128 -6.70 12.29 -21.72
N TYR A 129 -5.62 11.80 -22.31
CA TYR A 129 -4.24 12.20 -21.94
C TYR A 129 -3.37 12.38 -23.18
N TRP A 130 -2.29 13.15 -23.08
CA TRP A 130 -1.43 13.44 -24.24
C TRP A 130 -0.34 12.39 -24.42
N ASN A 131 -0.50 11.49 -25.38
CA ASN A 131 0.49 10.43 -25.61
C ASN A 131 1.72 10.85 -26.45
N GLY A 132 1.88 12.14 -26.73
CA GLY A 132 2.92 12.67 -27.64
C GLY A 132 2.46 12.91 -29.08
N SER A 133 1.29 12.38 -29.47
CA SER A 133 0.77 12.48 -30.85
C SER A 133 -0.70 12.86 -30.90
N MET A 134 -1.52 12.32 -30.00
CA MET A 134 -2.95 12.60 -29.88
C MET A 134 -3.44 12.49 -28.44
N CYS A 135 -4.73 12.74 -28.23
CA CYS A 135 -5.40 12.54 -26.94
C CYS A 135 -6.26 11.26 -26.95
N PRO A 136 -5.67 10.06 -26.79
CA PRO A 136 -6.42 8.84 -26.52
C PRO A 136 -7.17 8.93 -25.19
N LEU A 137 -8.18 8.08 -25.05
CA LEU A 137 -8.88 7.91 -23.77
C LEU A 137 -7.91 7.47 -22.69
N GLN A 138 -8.11 7.99 -21.49
CA GLN A 138 -7.45 7.49 -20.30
C GLN A 138 -7.81 6.02 -20.08
N LEU A 139 -6.82 5.29 -19.59
CA LEU A 139 -6.78 3.86 -19.45
C LEU A 139 -7.47 3.41 -18.16
N PHE A 140 -8.14 2.26 -18.23
CA PHE A 140 -8.83 1.62 -17.11
C PHE A 140 -7.91 0.70 -16.32
N GLU A 141 -8.43 0.09 -15.26
CA GLU A 141 -7.68 -0.78 -14.36
C GLU A 141 -6.97 -1.91 -15.13
N ASN A 142 -5.72 -2.21 -14.73
CA ASN A 142 -4.81 -3.19 -15.30
C ASN A 142 -4.28 -2.89 -16.72
N ALA A 143 -4.73 -1.82 -17.37
CA ALA A 143 -4.18 -1.42 -18.66
C ALA A 143 -2.75 -0.90 -18.53
N THR A 144 -1.88 -1.26 -19.48
CA THR A 144 -0.48 -0.83 -19.51
C THR A 144 -0.40 0.66 -19.82
N CYS A 145 0.28 1.41 -18.96
CA CYS A 145 0.41 2.86 -19.08
C CYS A 145 1.87 3.27 -19.22
N SER A 146 2.12 4.38 -19.93
CA SER A 146 3.47 4.88 -20.23
C SER A 146 3.73 6.28 -19.67
N GLN A 147 2.75 6.90 -19.00
CA GLN A 147 2.80 8.27 -18.50
C GLN A 147 1.91 8.43 -17.25
N PRO A 148 2.18 9.40 -16.36
CA PRO A 148 1.46 9.54 -15.08
C PRO A 148 -0.04 9.79 -15.21
N ASP A 149 -0.43 10.55 -16.23
CA ASP A 149 -1.78 11.01 -16.51
C ASP A 149 -2.55 10.06 -17.45
N ALA A 150 -1.95 8.94 -17.83
CA ALA A 150 -2.55 7.99 -18.76
C ALA A 150 -3.77 7.24 -18.19
N CYS A 151 -3.98 7.24 -16.88
CA CYS A 151 -5.03 6.45 -16.21
C CYS A 151 -6.26 7.29 -15.85
N ARG A 152 -7.44 6.65 -15.79
CA ARG A 152 -8.73 7.28 -15.44
C ARG A 152 -8.71 7.85 -14.03
N SER A 153 -8.51 9.16 -13.94
CA SER A 153 -8.45 9.87 -12.66
C SER A 153 -9.78 9.91 -11.92
N ASP A 154 -10.90 9.92 -12.64
CA ASP A 154 -12.27 9.84 -12.13
C ASP A 154 -12.61 8.46 -11.52
N CYS A 155 -11.91 7.41 -11.96
CA CYS A 155 -11.94 6.08 -11.35
C CYS A 155 -10.89 5.92 -10.24
N ASN A 156 -10.26 7.00 -9.78
CA ASN A 156 -9.17 7.00 -8.82
C ASN A 156 -7.97 6.11 -9.22
N LEU A 157 -7.69 6.00 -10.53
CA LEU A 157 -6.56 5.22 -11.02
C LEU A 157 -5.32 6.11 -11.18
N SER A 158 -4.14 5.50 -11.02
CA SER A 158 -2.85 6.14 -11.35
C SER A 158 -1.93 5.17 -12.04
N CYS A 159 -1.07 5.69 -12.90
CA CYS A 159 -0.08 4.88 -13.57
C CYS A 159 1.06 4.56 -12.60
N ILE A 160 1.19 3.30 -12.20
CA ILE A 160 2.25 2.89 -11.28
C ILE A 160 3.60 2.96 -11.97
N ILE A 161 4.58 3.47 -11.25
CA ILE A 161 5.98 3.48 -11.64
C ILE A 161 6.64 2.25 -11.01
N ASN A 162 7.30 1.43 -11.83
CA ASN A 162 8.14 0.33 -11.34
C ASN A 162 9.41 0.85 -10.67
N SER A 163 10.16 -0.06 -10.05
CA SER A 163 11.43 0.20 -9.38
C SER A 163 12.51 0.81 -10.29
N TYR A 164 12.35 0.74 -11.61
CA TYR A 164 13.27 1.31 -12.60
C TYR A 164 12.83 2.68 -13.14
N GLY A 165 11.76 3.27 -12.59
CA GLY A 165 11.23 4.54 -13.08
C GLY A 165 10.35 4.41 -14.33
N GLY A 166 10.07 3.18 -14.77
CA GLY A 166 9.19 2.89 -15.90
C GLY A 166 7.73 2.80 -15.47
N PHE A 167 6.84 3.41 -16.23
CA PHE A 167 5.40 3.28 -16.07
C PHE A 167 4.95 1.85 -16.46
N THR A 168 4.09 1.24 -15.64
CA THR A 168 3.63 -0.14 -15.86
C THR A 168 2.15 -0.22 -16.15
N GLN A 169 1.29 -0.06 -15.14
CA GLN A 169 -0.14 -0.33 -15.24
C GLN A 169 -0.96 0.69 -14.44
N CYS A 170 -2.20 0.89 -14.90
CA CYS A 170 -3.20 1.65 -14.19
C CYS A 170 -3.79 0.81 -13.07
N LEU A 171 -3.49 1.15 -11.82
CA LEU A 171 -4.12 0.56 -10.66
C LEU A 171 -4.83 1.64 -9.85
N ILE A 172 -5.78 1.22 -9.02
CA ILE A 172 -6.39 2.09 -8.02
C ILE A 172 -5.27 2.73 -7.23
N LYS A 173 -5.33 4.06 -7.07
CA LYS A 173 -4.54 4.75 -6.06
C LYS A 173 -4.92 4.12 -4.73
N GLN A 174 -4.11 3.18 -4.28
CA GLN A 174 -4.30 2.49 -3.02
C GLN A 174 -4.07 3.54 -1.94
N ALA A 175 -5.12 4.30 -1.63
CA ALA A 175 -5.22 4.99 -0.36
C ALA A 175 -5.04 3.87 0.67
N LEU A 176 -3.94 3.93 1.39
CA LEU A 176 -3.58 2.96 2.42
C LEU A 176 -4.47 3.15 3.65
N ALA A 177 -5.76 3.43 3.44
CA ALA A 177 -6.88 3.45 4.37
C ALA A 177 -7.84 2.37 3.88
N THR A 178 -7.81 1.19 4.52
CA THR A 178 -8.97 0.31 4.47
C THR A 178 -10.16 1.10 5.02
N SER A 179 -11.35 0.87 4.46
CA SER A 179 -12.57 1.68 4.62
C SER A 179 -13.17 1.75 6.05
N THR A 180 -12.41 1.43 7.09
CA THR A 180 -12.83 1.41 8.50
C THR A 180 -11.92 2.22 9.44
N GLU A 181 -10.83 2.81 8.96
CA GLU A 181 -9.90 3.55 9.83
C GLU A 181 -10.35 5.01 10.05
N THR A 182 -10.50 5.41 11.31
CA THR A 182 -10.80 6.81 11.68
C THR A 182 -9.52 7.58 11.97
N VAL A 183 -9.36 8.75 11.35
CA VAL A 183 -8.24 9.66 11.61
C VAL A 183 -8.75 10.82 12.46
N TYR A 184 -8.02 11.13 13.54
CA TYR A 184 -8.37 12.25 14.41
C TYR A 184 -7.25 13.28 14.40
N ALA A 185 -7.64 14.56 14.37
CA ALA A 185 -6.73 15.64 14.70
C ALA A 185 -6.62 15.80 16.22
N LEU A 186 -5.43 16.05 16.71
CA LEU A 186 -5.08 16.31 18.11
C LEU A 186 -4.50 17.72 18.31
N TRP A 187 -4.44 18.16 19.56
CA TRP A 187 -3.74 19.37 19.97
C TRP A 187 -3.18 19.27 21.41
N ASN A 188 -2.24 20.16 21.72
CA ASN A 188 -1.51 20.22 22.99
C ASN A 188 -0.80 18.91 23.32
N THR A 189 -0.16 18.34 22.31
CA THR A 189 0.43 17.02 22.45
C THR A 189 1.93 17.15 22.73
N THR A 190 2.40 16.33 23.65
CA THR A 190 3.82 16.12 23.93
C THR A 190 4.00 14.62 24.10
N ALA A 191 5.11 14.06 23.63
CA ALA A 191 5.38 12.63 23.77
C ALA A 191 5.20 12.19 25.25
N GLY A 192 4.48 11.10 25.46
CA GLY A 192 4.11 10.57 26.78
C GLY A 192 3.05 11.39 27.56
N SER A 193 2.56 12.51 27.04
CA SER A 193 1.57 13.37 27.71
C SER A 193 0.17 13.22 27.13
N ASP A 194 -0.84 13.63 27.92
CA ASP A 194 -2.24 13.68 27.48
C ASP A 194 -2.40 14.62 26.27
N SER A 195 -3.38 14.32 25.44
CA SER A 195 -3.71 15.05 24.22
C SER A 195 -5.21 15.30 24.16
N ASN A 196 -5.60 16.41 23.55
CA ASN A 196 -7.00 16.72 23.31
C ASN A 196 -7.34 16.56 21.83
N LEU A 197 -8.59 16.21 21.49
CA LEU A 197 -9.05 16.21 20.11
C LEU A 197 -9.13 17.65 19.59
N ALA A 198 -8.55 17.91 18.43
CA ALA A 198 -8.75 19.15 17.71
C ALA A 198 -10.11 19.13 16.99
N SER A 199 -10.71 20.30 16.79
CA SER A 199 -12.00 20.40 16.09
C SER A 199 -11.92 21.32 14.87
N ASN A 200 -12.91 21.24 13.99
CA ASN A 200 -13.00 22.16 12.86
C ASN A 200 -13.06 23.63 13.31
N GLY A 201 -12.27 24.51 12.69
CA GLY A 201 -12.19 25.95 12.98
C GLY A 201 -10.85 26.60 12.58
N THR A 202 -10.68 27.87 12.94
CA THR A 202 -9.49 28.69 12.58
C THR A 202 -8.70 29.24 13.78
N GLY A 203 -8.97 28.73 14.98
CA GLY A 203 -8.31 29.15 16.24
C GLY A 203 -7.43 28.04 16.84
N ILE A 204 -6.81 28.31 17.99
CA ILE A 204 -5.96 27.32 18.68
C ILE A 204 -6.74 26.03 18.98
N GLY A 205 -6.10 24.87 18.75
CA GLY A 205 -6.70 23.54 18.88
C GLY A 205 -7.70 23.21 17.76
N LYS A 206 -7.58 23.86 16.60
CA LYS A 206 -8.50 23.66 15.47
C LYS A 206 -7.79 23.26 14.19
N TYR A 207 -8.53 22.68 13.25
CA TYR A 207 -8.09 22.44 11.87
C TYR A 207 -9.10 23.03 10.88
N TYR A 208 -8.64 23.41 9.69
CA TYR A 208 -9.53 23.92 8.65
C TYR A 208 -10.29 22.77 7.99
N SER A 209 -11.61 22.87 7.83
CA SER A 209 -12.46 21.77 7.31
C SER A 209 -11.99 21.18 5.98
N VAL A 210 -11.55 22.04 5.05
CA VAL A 210 -11.07 21.62 3.70
C VAL A 210 -9.63 21.08 3.74
N HIS A 211 -8.95 21.22 4.88
CA HIS A 211 -7.58 20.76 5.15
C HIS A 211 -7.56 19.89 6.41
N GLY A 212 -8.58 19.02 6.54
CA GLY A 212 -8.80 18.16 7.69
C GLY A 212 -7.83 16.97 7.76
N PRO A 213 -7.84 16.22 8.87
CA PRO A 213 -6.87 15.14 9.12
C PRO A 213 -6.86 14.05 8.04
N ASP A 214 -7.98 13.83 7.35
CA ASP A 214 -8.10 12.81 6.30
C ASP A 214 -7.22 13.11 5.09
N THR A 215 -6.92 14.39 4.81
CA THR A 215 -6.09 14.78 3.67
C THR A 215 -4.62 14.40 3.83
N VAL A 216 -4.20 13.90 5.00
CA VAL A 216 -2.82 13.42 5.23
C VAL A 216 -2.58 12.06 4.59
N PHE A 217 -3.66 11.32 4.29
CA PHE A 217 -3.62 9.92 3.86
C PHE A 217 -4.41 9.71 2.56
N ASP A 218 -4.66 10.78 1.80
CA ASP A 218 -5.42 10.75 0.56
C ASP A 218 -4.54 10.47 -0.68
N CYS A 219 -3.26 10.18 -0.46
CA CYS A 219 -2.26 9.91 -1.49
C CYS A 219 -2.12 11.05 -2.49
N ASN A 220 -2.37 12.28 -2.06
CA ASN A 220 -2.32 13.45 -2.89
C ASN A 220 -1.40 14.50 -2.28
N THR A 221 -0.18 14.62 -2.82
CA THR A 221 0.75 15.62 -2.32
C THR A 221 0.27 17.06 -2.56
N VAL A 222 -0.79 17.29 -3.35
CA VAL A 222 -1.36 18.62 -3.62
C VAL A 222 -2.33 19.09 -2.53
N THR A 223 -3.05 18.18 -1.88
CA THR A 223 -3.88 18.51 -0.72
C THR A 223 -2.99 18.73 0.50
N LYS A 224 -3.57 19.27 1.57
CA LYS A 224 -2.79 19.57 2.77
C LYS A 224 -3.63 19.45 4.01
N TYR A 225 -2.96 19.03 5.07
CA TYR A 225 -3.43 19.19 6.42
C TYR A 225 -2.87 20.47 7.03
N VAL A 226 -3.71 21.21 7.76
CA VAL A 226 -3.29 22.39 8.52
C VAL A 226 -3.94 22.36 9.90
N ASN A 227 -3.11 22.44 10.93
CA ASN A 227 -3.56 22.58 12.32
C ASN A 227 -3.14 23.95 12.88
N PHE A 228 -4.08 24.59 13.57
CA PHE A 228 -3.91 25.84 14.28
C PHE A 228 -3.69 25.52 15.77
N GLY A 229 -2.43 25.40 16.20
CA GLY A 229 -2.05 25.01 17.55
C GLY A 229 -0.71 24.26 17.56
N ASP A 230 -0.12 24.08 18.75
CA ASP A 230 1.00 23.15 18.92
C ASP A 230 0.48 21.71 18.76
N CYS A 231 0.54 21.32 17.48
CA CYS A 231 0.55 20.05 16.76
C CYS A 231 -0.13 18.82 17.40
N ASN A 232 -0.94 18.05 16.62
CA ASN A 232 -0.66 16.66 16.14
C ASN A 232 -1.87 15.84 15.67
N ASN A 233 -1.69 14.61 15.12
CA ASN A 233 -2.77 13.73 14.61
C ASN A 233 -2.64 12.29 15.13
N THR A 234 -3.77 11.60 15.31
CA THR A 234 -3.90 10.17 15.69
C THR A 234 -4.51 9.33 14.57
N ARG A 235 -4.09 8.07 14.47
CA ARG A 235 -4.61 7.05 13.56
C ARG A 235 -4.71 5.67 14.24
N GLY A 236 -5.56 4.80 13.70
CA GLY A 236 -5.70 3.38 14.08
C GLY A 236 -4.59 2.43 13.55
N ALA A 237 -4.81 1.13 13.74
CA ALA A 237 -3.82 0.04 13.79
C ALA A 237 -3.00 -0.19 12.50
N SER A 238 -1.67 -0.18 12.59
CA SER A 238 -0.79 -0.74 11.52
C SER A 238 0.68 -0.86 11.95
N PHE A 239 1.40 -1.95 11.68
CA PHE A 239 2.84 -2.03 11.97
C PHE A 239 3.66 -0.97 11.22
N LEU A 240 4.25 -0.05 11.98
CA LEU A 240 4.99 1.10 11.45
C LEU A 240 6.49 0.92 11.68
N VAL A 241 7.23 0.67 10.60
CA VAL A 241 8.70 0.44 10.65
C VAL A 241 9.49 1.64 10.16
N THR A 242 8.88 2.46 9.32
CA THR A 242 9.46 3.67 8.75
C THR A 242 8.31 4.61 8.31
N PHE A 243 8.65 5.83 7.91
CA PHE A 243 7.71 6.77 7.32
C PHE A 243 8.43 7.77 6.40
N ARG A 244 7.66 8.50 5.60
CA ARG A 244 8.09 9.74 4.94
C ARG A 244 6.94 10.75 4.93
N LEU A 245 7.29 12.03 4.91
CA LEU A 245 6.34 13.14 4.86
C LEU A 245 6.53 13.93 3.57
N ALA A 246 5.43 14.45 3.02
CA ALA A 246 5.47 15.37 1.89
C ALA A 246 5.17 16.82 2.31
N THR A 247 5.85 17.76 1.66
CA THR A 247 5.68 19.20 1.88
C THR A 247 4.41 19.72 1.21
N ALA A 248 3.64 20.56 1.91
CA ALA A 248 2.40 21.15 1.36
C ALA A 248 2.65 22.32 0.38
N ASN A 249 1.62 23.02 -0.09
CA ASN A 249 1.76 24.16 -1.01
C ASN A 249 2.27 25.48 -0.40
N SER A 250 2.10 25.71 0.91
CA SER A 250 2.25 27.06 1.50
C SER A 250 3.64 27.29 2.13
N TYR A 251 3.72 28.22 3.10
CA TYR A 251 4.91 28.65 3.85
C TYR A 251 5.81 27.49 4.36
N PRO A 252 7.04 27.31 3.83
CA PRO A 252 7.98 26.29 4.29
C PRO A 252 8.28 26.33 5.79
N GLN A 253 8.12 27.48 6.41
CA GLN A 253 8.29 27.70 7.85
C GLN A 253 7.38 26.79 8.72
N ARG A 254 6.29 26.27 8.15
CA ARG A 254 5.29 25.42 8.83
C ARG A 254 5.56 23.92 8.66
N ASP A 255 6.57 23.54 7.91
CA ASP A 255 6.84 22.12 7.68
C ASP A 255 7.45 21.48 8.93
N PRO A 256 7.08 20.24 9.26
CA PRO A 256 7.65 19.52 10.39
C PRO A 256 9.12 19.18 10.12
N LEU A 257 10.00 19.46 11.07
CA LEU A 257 11.41 19.06 11.05
C LEU A 257 11.73 17.93 12.03
N ILE A 258 11.15 17.99 13.23
CA ILE A 258 11.30 16.96 14.26
C ILE A 258 9.92 16.47 14.64
N ILE A 259 9.80 15.15 14.75
CA ILE A 259 8.59 14.48 15.15
C ILE A 259 8.88 13.43 16.22
N SER A 260 7.87 13.05 16.97
CA SER A 260 7.76 11.80 17.70
C SER A 260 6.67 10.93 17.09
N ILE A 261 6.80 9.63 17.22
CA ILE A 261 5.73 8.68 16.91
C ILE A 261 5.54 7.80 18.13
N GLU A 262 4.30 7.56 18.49
CA GLU A 262 3.95 6.71 19.63
C GLU A 262 2.88 5.71 19.22
N GLY A 263 2.90 4.53 19.84
CA GLY A 263 1.95 3.45 19.60
C GLY A 263 1.13 3.14 20.84
N SER A 264 -0.12 2.72 20.65
CA SER A 264 -1.01 2.27 21.72
C SER A 264 -1.80 1.02 21.30
N ASN A 265 -2.02 0.12 22.26
CA ASN A 265 -2.99 -1.00 22.14
C ASN A 265 -4.22 -0.77 23.04
N SER A 266 -4.34 0.43 23.61
CA SER A 266 -5.45 0.79 24.49
C SER A 266 -6.73 1.04 23.68
N ASN A 267 -7.87 0.97 24.36
CA ASN A 267 -9.17 1.26 23.76
C ASN A 267 -9.25 2.73 23.27
N SER A 268 -10.11 3.01 22.28
CA SER A 268 -10.28 4.34 21.68
C SER A 268 -10.58 5.45 22.70
N THR A 269 -11.28 5.12 23.78
CA THR A 269 -11.60 6.05 24.88
C THR A 269 -10.38 6.50 25.69
N GLU A 270 -9.28 5.75 25.63
CA GLU A 270 -8.05 5.99 26.38
C GLU A 270 -6.95 6.64 25.52
N LEU A 271 -7.19 6.85 24.22
CA LEU A 271 -6.21 7.37 23.27
C LEU A 271 -5.87 8.85 23.47
N THR A 272 -6.66 9.58 24.26
CA THR A 272 -6.33 10.94 24.70
C THR A 272 -5.38 10.96 25.91
N ARG A 273 -5.17 9.84 26.61
CA ARG A 273 -4.26 9.78 27.77
C ARG A 273 -2.85 9.42 27.36
N GLY A 274 -1.86 10.22 27.75
CA GLY A 274 -0.44 10.02 27.47
C GLY A 274 0.10 8.70 28.00
N SER A 275 -0.41 8.26 29.16
CA SER A 275 -0.07 6.97 29.76
C SER A 275 -0.42 5.76 28.90
N SER A 276 -1.30 5.92 27.92
CA SER A 276 -1.71 4.87 26.98
C SER A 276 -0.74 4.70 25.80
N TRP A 277 0.29 5.55 25.70
CA TRP A 277 1.18 5.61 24.55
C TRP A 277 2.61 5.22 24.90
N THR A 278 3.20 4.41 24.03
CA THR A 278 4.62 4.05 24.09
C THR A 278 5.38 4.80 23.01
N LEU A 279 6.43 5.53 23.38
CA LEU A 279 7.29 6.24 22.42
C LEU A 279 8.05 5.26 21.53
N LEU A 280 7.87 5.41 20.22
CA LEU A 280 8.44 4.55 19.17
C LEU A 280 9.56 5.23 18.39
N TYR A 281 9.43 6.54 18.20
CA TYR A 281 10.37 7.35 17.45
C TYR A 281 10.40 8.76 18.03
N ASN A 282 11.58 9.38 18.05
CA ASN A 282 11.74 10.81 18.26
C ASN A 282 12.95 11.26 17.46
N GLY A 283 12.74 12.06 16.42
CA GLY A 283 13.79 12.40 15.47
C GLY A 283 13.30 13.19 14.26
N SER A 284 14.11 13.20 13.21
CA SER A 284 13.85 13.94 11.98
C SER A 284 12.53 13.52 11.33
N SER A 285 11.82 14.47 10.71
CA SER A 285 10.68 14.20 9.82
C SER A 285 11.12 13.71 8.43
N GLY A 286 12.41 13.86 8.12
CA GLY A 286 12.98 13.64 6.80
C GLY A 286 12.85 14.82 5.83
N ILE A 287 12.12 15.88 6.19
CA ILE A 287 12.00 17.10 5.40
C ILE A 287 13.22 17.98 5.63
N SER A 288 13.84 18.43 4.53
CA SER A 288 14.97 19.36 4.56
C SER A 288 14.50 20.82 4.46
N LYS A 289 15.32 21.78 4.92
CA LYS A 289 14.99 23.22 4.88
C LYS A 289 14.67 23.76 3.48
N ASN A 290 15.26 23.15 2.44
CA ASN A 290 15.09 23.56 1.04
C ASN A 290 14.33 22.51 0.22
N GLN A 291 13.50 21.70 0.87
CA GLN A 291 12.72 20.67 0.20
C GLN A 291 11.76 21.28 -0.82
N THR A 292 11.74 20.74 -2.04
CA THR A 292 10.77 21.13 -3.08
C THR A 292 9.34 20.93 -2.56
N ARG A 293 8.43 21.86 -2.86
CA ARG A 293 7.00 21.75 -2.45
C ARG A 293 6.34 20.56 -3.13
N PHE A 294 5.33 19.96 -2.50
CA PHE A 294 4.58 18.81 -3.01
C PHE A 294 5.42 17.54 -3.22
N THR A 295 6.59 17.47 -2.57
CA THR A 295 7.50 16.32 -2.69
C THR A 295 7.75 15.69 -1.33
N TYR A 296 8.03 14.39 -1.36
CA TYR A 296 8.44 13.64 -0.18
C TYR A 296 9.85 14.02 0.27
N GLY A 297 10.01 14.15 1.58
CA GLY A 297 11.31 14.14 2.25
C GLY A 297 11.94 12.74 2.26
N SER A 298 13.10 12.65 2.91
CA SER A 298 13.84 11.40 3.10
C SER A 298 13.09 10.41 4.00
N THR A 299 13.12 9.12 3.65
CA THR A 299 12.53 8.05 4.46
C THR A 299 13.23 7.94 5.81
N GLN A 300 12.45 7.91 6.88
CA GLN A 300 12.90 7.78 8.26
C GLN A 300 12.62 6.40 8.82
N TRP A 301 13.58 5.86 9.56
CA TRP A 301 13.48 4.51 10.13
C TRP A 301 13.10 4.56 11.61
N LEU A 302 12.31 3.57 12.04
CA LEU A 302 11.92 3.38 13.42
C LEU A 302 12.71 2.18 14.02
N PRO A 303 13.93 2.41 14.54
CA PRO A 303 14.86 1.32 14.88
C PRO A 303 14.51 0.55 16.17
N LYS A 304 13.41 0.86 16.86
CA LYS A 304 13.29 0.60 18.31
C LYS A 304 11.99 -0.05 18.80
N HIS A 305 11.37 -0.95 18.02
CA HIS A 305 10.21 -1.70 18.54
C HIS A 305 9.96 -2.99 17.78
N SER A 306 9.70 -4.05 18.54
CA SER A 306 9.26 -5.37 18.10
C SER A 306 7.75 -5.59 18.30
N ALA A 307 7.03 -4.58 18.80
CA ALA A 307 5.62 -4.69 19.19
C ALA A 307 4.69 -4.04 18.16
N TRP A 308 3.55 -4.69 17.91
CA TRP A 308 2.44 -4.18 17.11
C TRP A 308 1.56 -3.25 17.95
N TYR A 309 1.09 -2.16 17.36
CA TYR A 309 0.16 -1.24 18.02
C TYR A 309 -1.15 -1.09 17.22
N ALA A 310 -2.26 -1.09 17.94
CA ALA A 310 -3.60 -0.90 17.41
C ALA A 310 -3.92 0.56 17.09
N SER A 311 -3.07 1.50 17.50
CA SER A 311 -3.19 2.93 17.20
C SER A 311 -1.82 3.57 17.21
N TYR A 312 -1.64 4.60 16.38
CA TYR A 312 -0.43 5.40 16.26
C TYR A 312 -0.79 6.87 16.39
N ARG A 313 0.03 7.64 17.10
CA ARG A 313 -0.03 9.10 17.05
C ARG A 313 1.26 9.67 16.53
N PHE A 314 1.12 10.60 15.62
CA PHE A 314 2.20 11.30 14.95
C PHE A 314 2.32 12.67 15.56
N LEU A 315 3.49 12.97 16.13
CA LEU A 315 3.72 14.14 16.94
C LEU A 315 4.79 15.09 16.38
N VAL A 316 4.48 16.18 15.69
CA VAL A 316 5.40 17.27 15.38
C VAL A 316 5.85 17.99 16.65
N ASN A 317 7.16 17.94 16.90
CA ASN A 317 7.84 18.56 18.04
C ASN A 317 8.52 19.88 17.64
N LEU A 318 8.91 20.01 16.36
CA LEU A 318 9.59 21.19 15.84
C LEU A 318 9.18 21.44 14.40
N ALA A 319 8.70 22.65 14.11
CA ALA A 319 8.54 23.17 12.75
C ALA A 319 9.74 24.04 12.33
N MET A 320 9.89 24.29 11.03
CA MET A 320 11.08 24.89 10.45
C MET A 320 11.48 26.28 11.00
N ASN A 321 10.54 27.08 11.52
CA ASN A 321 10.86 28.39 12.09
C ASN A 321 10.26 28.57 13.49
N ASN A 322 11.02 28.15 14.51
CA ASN A 322 10.61 28.10 15.91
C ASN A 322 10.69 29.46 16.63
N GLY A 323 10.12 30.52 16.04
CA GLY A 323 10.28 31.88 16.59
C GLY A 323 9.40 33.00 16.06
N ALA A 324 8.37 32.74 15.25
CA ALA A 324 7.46 33.80 14.78
C ALA A 324 6.00 33.41 14.95
N SER A 325 5.27 34.17 15.78
CA SER A 325 3.83 34.48 15.92
C SER A 325 2.73 33.59 15.28
N ILE A 326 3.02 32.38 14.83
CA ILE A 326 2.17 31.58 13.96
C ILE A 326 2.37 30.09 14.31
N PRO A 327 1.65 29.54 15.31
CA PRO A 327 1.78 28.15 15.78
C PRO A 327 1.07 27.19 14.82
N PHE A 328 1.46 27.19 13.55
CA PHE A 328 0.81 26.39 12.50
C PHE A 328 1.78 25.37 11.93
N VAL A 329 1.28 24.15 11.76
CA VAL A 329 1.97 23.09 11.03
C VAL A 329 1.19 22.72 9.79
N GLN A 330 1.92 22.37 8.74
CA GLN A 330 1.35 21.83 7.52
C GLN A 330 2.22 20.71 6.93
N TYR A 331 1.56 19.79 6.25
CA TYR A 331 2.18 18.77 5.39
C TYR A 331 1.07 18.18 4.50
N SER A 332 1.45 17.64 3.35
CA SER A 332 0.49 17.12 2.38
C SER A 332 0.19 15.65 2.58
N GLU A 333 1.21 14.84 2.85
CA GLU A 333 1.04 13.39 2.95
C GLU A 333 1.91 12.81 4.06
N PHE A 334 1.40 11.78 4.75
CA PHE A 334 2.19 10.85 5.53
C PHE A 334 2.12 9.47 4.87
N ASP A 335 3.27 8.99 4.40
CA ASP A 335 3.37 7.70 3.75
C ASP A 335 4.13 6.69 4.62
N LYS A 336 3.49 5.55 4.86
CA LYS A 336 3.99 4.40 5.64
C LYS A 336 4.39 3.20 4.76
N ASN A 337 4.55 3.42 3.46
CA ASN A 337 4.57 2.42 2.38
C ASN A 337 5.37 1.14 2.64
N ALA A 338 4.75 0.07 3.17
CA ALA A 338 5.43 -1.22 3.39
C ALA A 338 6.29 -1.67 2.18
N LYS A 339 5.82 -1.44 0.95
CA LYS A 339 6.48 -1.82 -0.31
C LYS A 339 7.88 -1.20 -0.50
N THR A 340 8.01 0.14 -0.45
CA THR A 340 9.28 0.85 -0.65
C THR A 340 10.30 0.51 0.46
N LEU A 341 9.81 0.03 1.60
CA LEU A 341 10.57 -0.22 2.82
C LEU A 341 11.23 -1.58 2.83
N TRP A 342 10.56 -2.57 2.25
CA TRP A 342 11.15 -3.87 1.98
C TRP A 342 12.27 -3.76 0.96
N GLU A 343 12.02 -3.12 -0.17
CA GLU A 343 13.03 -2.92 -1.20
C GLU A 343 14.24 -2.15 -0.66
N THR A 344 14.02 -1.11 0.15
CA THR A 344 15.13 -0.35 0.75
C THR A 344 15.88 -1.16 1.82
N ALA A 345 15.18 -1.90 2.70
CA ALA A 345 15.81 -2.79 3.69
C ALA A 345 16.64 -3.89 3.00
N PHE A 346 16.07 -4.54 2.00
CA PHE A 346 16.71 -5.58 1.21
C PHE A 346 17.90 -5.03 0.43
N ASN A 347 17.77 -3.88 -0.23
CA ASN A 347 18.87 -3.25 -0.96
C ASN A 347 20.00 -2.78 -0.04
N GLN A 348 19.69 -2.34 1.18
CA GLN A 348 20.71 -2.02 2.19
C GLN A 348 21.40 -3.27 2.73
N MET A 349 20.68 -4.36 2.98
CA MET A 349 21.29 -5.66 3.30
C MET A 349 22.18 -6.15 2.16
N ILE A 350 21.70 -6.11 0.91
CA ILE A 350 22.47 -6.47 -0.29
C ILE A 350 23.75 -5.64 -0.38
N SER A 351 23.67 -4.32 -0.19
CA SER A 351 24.82 -3.42 -0.19
C SER A 351 25.82 -3.73 0.93
N TYR A 352 25.33 -4.03 2.13
CA TYR A 352 26.14 -4.45 3.28
C TYR A 352 26.86 -5.78 3.03
N TYR A 353 26.17 -6.77 2.46
CA TYR A 353 26.74 -8.09 2.16
C TYR A 353 27.70 -8.06 0.97
N LYS A 354 27.43 -7.26 -0.06
CA LYS A 354 28.37 -7.00 -1.18
C LYS A 354 29.71 -6.44 -0.69
N LYS A 355 29.71 -5.70 0.44
CA LYS A 355 30.94 -5.18 1.07
C LYS A 355 31.73 -6.20 1.89
N GLN A 356 31.13 -7.32 2.33
CA GLN A 356 31.75 -8.25 3.28
C GLN A 356 32.67 -9.33 2.66
N LYS A 357 32.73 -9.47 1.32
CA LYS A 357 33.66 -10.34 0.54
C LYS A 357 34.00 -11.72 1.17
N LYS A 358 33.03 -12.44 1.74
CA LYS A 358 33.22 -13.82 2.24
C LYS A 358 32.38 -14.81 1.42
N SER A 359 32.87 -16.03 1.20
CA SER A 359 32.14 -17.03 0.38
C SER A 359 30.74 -17.38 0.94
N SER A 360 30.52 -17.16 2.24
CA SER A 360 29.23 -17.35 2.90
C SER A 360 28.21 -16.25 2.57
N SER A 361 28.66 -15.05 2.16
CA SER A 361 27.77 -13.92 1.83
C SER A 361 27.20 -14.00 0.42
N GLU A 362 27.80 -14.72 -0.52
CA GLU A 362 27.29 -14.88 -1.89
C GLU A 362 26.04 -15.77 -1.94
N ALA A 363 26.01 -16.89 -1.19
CA ALA A 363 24.81 -17.71 -1.08
C ALA A 363 23.65 -16.98 -0.38
N ILE A 364 23.98 -16.07 0.54
CA ILE A 364 22.98 -15.24 1.24
C ILE A 364 22.44 -14.15 0.30
N LEU A 365 23.31 -13.51 -0.49
CA LEU A 365 22.91 -12.54 -1.52
C LEU A 365 21.99 -13.18 -2.57
N ASP A 366 22.30 -14.40 -3.03
CA ASP A 366 21.48 -15.15 -3.97
C ASP A 366 20.10 -15.51 -3.38
N ILE A 367 20.03 -15.93 -2.11
CA ILE A 367 18.77 -16.22 -1.43
C ILE A 367 17.92 -14.95 -1.24
N ILE A 368 18.56 -13.84 -0.88
CA ILE A 368 17.94 -12.53 -0.65
C ILE A 368 17.41 -11.94 -1.97
N GLU A 369 18.20 -11.96 -3.05
CA GLU A 369 17.77 -11.52 -4.38
C GLU A 369 16.60 -12.39 -4.90
N LYS A 370 16.60 -13.70 -4.61
CA LYS A 370 15.50 -14.62 -4.94
C LYS A 370 14.23 -14.46 -4.09
N LEU A 371 14.27 -13.74 -2.96
CA LEU A 371 13.08 -13.41 -2.16
C LEU A 371 12.37 -12.14 -2.64
N VAL A 372 13.07 -11.26 -3.35
CA VAL A 372 12.51 -9.99 -3.86
C VAL A 372 11.60 -10.24 -5.07
N VAL A 373 12.05 -11.09 -6.01
CA VAL A 373 11.34 -11.39 -7.28
C VAL A 373 9.94 -12.01 -7.08
N PRO A 374 9.73 -13.01 -6.19
CA PRO A 374 8.42 -13.64 -6.07
C PRO A 374 7.34 -12.68 -5.55
N ARG A 375 7.69 -11.60 -4.83
CA ARG A 375 6.69 -10.64 -4.34
C ARG A 375 6.11 -9.73 -5.43
N GLU A 376 6.91 -9.37 -6.44
CA GLU A 376 6.41 -8.66 -7.62
C GLU A 376 5.35 -9.51 -8.37
N GLU A 377 5.50 -10.83 -8.36
CA GLU A 377 4.49 -11.79 -8.85
C GLU A 377 3.29 -12.00 -7.90
N LEU A 378 3.42 -11.70 -6.59
CA LEU A 378 2.34 -11.82 -5.60
C LEU A 378 1.38 -10.63 -5.67
N ASP A 379 1.93 -9.42 -5.71
CA ASP A 379 1.15 -8.18 -5.76
C ASP A 379 0.36 -8.06 -7.08
N SER A 380 0.75 -8.80 -8.13
CA SER A 380 0.03 -8.84 -9.42
C SER A 380 -1.11 -9.86 -9.47
N LYS A 381 -1.32 -10.68 -8.43
CA LYS A 381 -2.32 -11.77 -8.42
C LYS A 381 -3.31 -11.72 -7.26
N GLU A 382 -3.40 -10.63 -6.52
CA GLU A 382 -4.15 -10.52 -5.25
C GLU A 382 -5.69 -10.72 -5.35
N ASN A 383 -6.26 -11.02 -6.53
CA ASN A 383 -7.70 -11.22 -6.72
C ASN A 383 -8.14 -12.61 -7.18
N ALA A 384 -7.29 -13.63 -7.18
CA ALA A 384 -7.79 -14.97 -7.46
C ALA A 384 -6.94 -16.08 -6.84
N ILE A 385 -7.61 -16.98 -6.11
CA ILE A 385 -7.37 -18.43 -5.99
C ILE A 385 -7.29 -18.88 -4.52
N ASP A 386 -8.30 -19.65 -4.10
CA ASP A 386 -8.39 -20.41 -2.83
C ASP A 386 -7.30 -21.49 -2.66
N ASN A 387 -6.40 -21.66 -3.64
CA ASN A 387 -5.31 -22.63 -3.68
C ASN A 387 -3.94 -21.94 -3.82
N GLN A 388 -3.54 -21.15 -2.82
CA GLN A 388 -2.26 -20.44 -2.82
C GLN A 388 -1.02 -21.37 -2.88
N HIS A 389 -1.16 -22.65 -2.49
CA HIS A 389 -0.06 -23.62 -2.46
C HIS A 389 0.45 -24.05 -3.84
N ASP A 390 -0.34 -23.90 -4.90
CA ASP A 390 0.04 -24.27 -6.27
C ASP A 390 0.75 -23.13 -7.01
N LEU A 391 0.88 -21.96 -6.38
CA LEU A 391 1.53 -20.82 -7.00
C LEU A 391 3.05 -21.06 -7.10
N PRO A 392 3.69 -20.79 -8.25
CA PRO A 392 5.14 -20.85 -8.38
C PRO A 392 5.89 -20.00 -7.34
N VAL A 393 5.26 -18.94 -6.84
CA VAL A 393 5.78 -18.13 -5.73
C VAL A 393 5.82 -18.91 -4.42
N TYR A 394 4.76 -19.63 -4.07
CA TYR A 394 4.70 -20.45 -2.87
C TYR A 394 5.86 -21.46 -2.84
N HIS A 395 6.08 -22.17 -3.95
CA HIS A 395 7.20 -23.11 -4.07
C HIS A 395 8.57 -22.44 -3.95
N ARG A 396 8.76 -21.23 -4.48
CA ARG A 396 10.01 -20.46 -4.33
C ARG A 396 10.25 -20.03 -2.89
N ILE A 397 9.23 -19.45 -2.23
CA ILE A 397 9.32 -19.07 -0.80
C ILE A 397 9.61 -20.31 0.06
N HIS A 398 8.94 -21.43 -0.22
CA HIS A 398 9.19 -22.71 0.45
C HIS A 398 10.64 -23.18 0.25
N GLN A 399 11.16 -23.19 -0.98
CA GLN A 399 12.55 -23.56 -1.26
C GLN A 399 13.56 -22.66 -0.54
N ILE A 400 13.28 -21.36 -0.48
CA ILE A 400 14.14 -20.40 0.21
C ILE A 400 14.12 -20.65 1.72
N LEU A 401 12.94 -20.77 2.33
CA LEU A 401 12.82 -21.07 3.75
C LEU A 401 13.50 -22.39 4.09
N THR A 402 13.39 -23.40 3.23
CA THR A 402 14.08 -24.69 3.39
C THR A 402 15.61 -24.51 3.40
N THR A 403 16.12 -23.76 2.44
CA THR A 403 17.56 -23.44 2.34
C THR A 403 18.04 -22.66 3.55
N LEU A 404 17.28 -21.65 4.00
CA LEU A 404 17.57 -20.86 5.19
C LEU A 404 17.62 -21.73 6.44
N ILE A 405 16.63 -22.59 6.67
CA ILE A 405 16.59 -23.53 7.80
C ILE A 405 17.86 -24.40 7.84
N HIS A 406 18.38 -24.79 6.67
CA HIS A 406 19.60 -25.60 6.58
C HIS A 406 20.86 -24.80 6.92
N HIS A 407 20.95 -23.54 6.47
CA HIS A 407 22.17 -22.73 6.60
C HIS A 407 22.23 -21.78 7.81
N ILE A 408 21.12 -21.58 8.53
CA ILE A 408 21.01 -20.57 9.60
C ILE A 408 22.03 -20.76 10.74
N HIS A 409 22.55 -21.97 10.95
CA HIS A 409 23.60 -22.23 11.93
C HIS A 409 24.91 -21.46 11.63
N ARG A 410 25.15 -21.10 10.37
CA ARG A 410 26.36 -20.37 9.93
C ARG A 410 26.27 -18.85 10.14
N PHE A 411 25.13 -18.37 10.63
CA PHE A 411 24.84 -16.95 10.76
C PHE A 411 25.22 -16.48 12.17
N ASP A 412 25.73 -15.26 12.28
CA ASP A 412 25.94 -14.61 13.57
C ASP A 412 24.59 -14.20 14.22
N ASN A 413 24.64 -13.75 15.47
CA ASN A 413 23.45 -13.48 16.27
C ASN A 413 22.63 -12.31 15.72
N GLU A 414 23.29 -11.26 15.24
CA GLU A 414 22.62 -10.08 14.67
C GLU A 414 21.83 -10.45 13.42
N ARG A 415 22.43 -11.27 12.54
CA ARG A 415 21.77 -11.80 11.34
C ARG A 415 20.64 -12.77 11.64
N LYS A 416 20.77 -13.54 12.72
CA LYS A 416 19.69 -14.43 13.18
C LYS A 416 18.47 -13.63 13.64
N LEU A 417 18.70 -12.51 14.35
CA LEU A 417 17.62 -11.66 14.87
C LEU A 417 16.82 -10.97 13.75
N SER A 418 17.43 -10.62 12.62
CA SER A 418 16.72 -10.01 11.50
C SER A 418 15.69 -10.95 10.84
N PHE A 419 15.77 -12.28 11.03
CA PHE A 419 14.72 -13.19 10.56
C PHE A 419 13.43 -13.10 11.36
N ARG A 420 13.48 -12.58 12.61
CA ARG A 420 12.27 -12.43 13.43
C ARG A 420 11.29 -11.43 12.83
N SER A 421 11.80 -10.35 12.24
CA SER A 421 10.96 -9.36 11.59
C SER A 421 10.33 -9.88 10.28
N LEU A 422 10.87 -10.93 9.66
CA LEU A 422 10.30 -11.53 8.45
C LEU A 422 9.06 -12.39 8.73
N ALA A 423 9.03 -13.02 9.89
CA ALA A 423 8.06 -14.04 10.24
C ALA A 423 6.59 -13.58 10.20
N PRO A 424 6.20 -12.40 10.75
CA PRO A 424 4.82 -11.92 10.65
C PRO A 424 4.38 -11.75 9.19
N ILE A 425 5.26 -11.24 8.33
CA ILE A 425 4.92 -10.97 6.93
C ILE A 425 4.73 -12.25 6.13
N LEU A 426 5.57 -13.25 6.35
CA LEU A 426 5.39 -14.55 5.69
C LEU A 426 4.14 -15.29 6.20
N LEU A 427 3.77 -15.11 7.47
CA LEU A 427 2.53 -15.65 8.04
C LEU A 427 1.26 -14.96 7.52
N GLN A 428 1.36 -13.67 7.20
CA GLN A 428 0.30 -12.93 6.52
C GLN A 428 0.14 -13.37 5.06
N PHE A 429 1.23 -13.77 4.40
CA PHE A 429 1.17 -14.30 3.05
C PHE A 429 0.43 -15.64 2.99
N ASP A 430 0.91 -16.65 3.73
CA ASP A 430 0.23 -17.93 3.84
C ASP A 430 0.57 -18.57 5.19
N LYS A 431 -0.48 -18.89 5.95
CA LYS A 431 -0.36 -19.52 7.27
C LYS A 431 0.38 -20.86 7.21
N THR A 432 0.40 -21.56 6.08
CA THR A 432 1.12 -22.83 5.94
C THR A 432 2.63 -22.71 6.05
N PHE A 433 3.19 -21.52 5.87
CA PHE A 433 4.60 -21.27 6.18
C PHE A 433 4.91 -21.29 7.67
N ALA A 434 3.91 -21.25 8.56
CA ALA A 434 4.10 -21.20 9.99
C ALA A 434 5.03 -22.30 10.51
N MET A 435 4.89 -23.51 9.97
CA MET A 435 5.79 -24.59 10.33
C MET A 435 7.23 -24.26 9.98
N MET A 436 7.51 -23.85 8.75
CA MET A 436 8.87 -23.53 8.28
C MET A 436 9.48 -22.36 9.04
N ILE A 437 8.69 -21.31 9.22
CA ILE A 437 9.04 -20.13 10.01
C ILE A 437 9.34 -20.56 11.44
N GLY A 438 8.53 -21.43 12.03
CA GLY A 438 8.73 -21.93 13.37
C GLY A 438 10.04 -22.70 13.50
N ARG A 439 10.36 -23.56 12.52
CA ARG A 439 11.66 -24.26 12.47
C ARG A 439 12.83 -23.27 12.45
N LEU A 440 12.70 -22.21 11.65
CA LEU A 440 13.71 -21.18 11.50
C LEU A 440 13.89 -20.39 12.80
N LEU A 441 12.78 -19.91 13.36
CA LEU A 441 12.73 -19.09 14.56
C LEU A 441 13.24 -19.84 15.79
N ILE A 442 12.90 -21.12 15.95
CA ILE A 442 13.42 -21.94 17.05
C ILE A 442 14.93 -22.16 16.94
N LYS A 443 15.46 -22.30 15.72
CA LYS A 443 16.91 -22.44 15.51
C LYS A 443 17.70 -21.18 15.86
N ILE A 444 17.05 -20.02 15.91
CA ILE A 444 17.67 -18.76 16.29
C ILE A 444 17.36 -18.31 17.72
N ALA A 445 16.42 -18.96 18.40
CA ALA A 445 16.13 -18.67 19.79
C ALA A 445 17.35 -19.04 20.65
N GLN A 446 17.76 -18.10 21.50
CA GLN A 446 18.94 -18.22 22.37
C GLN A 446 18.56 -18.30 23.85
N ASN A 447 17.38 -17.79 24.20
CA ASN A 447 16.90 -17.72 25.56
C ASN A 447 15.36 -17.90 25.61
N ARG A 448 14.82 -17.84 26.82
CA ARG A 448 13.38 -17.98 27.08
C ARG A 448 12.55 -16.85 26.47
N ASP A 449 13.03 -15.61 26.51
CA ASP A 449 12.32 -14.44 25.97
C ASP A 449 12.16 -14.52 24.45
N ASP A 450 13.16 -15.09 23.77
CA ASP A 450 13.10 -15.37 22.34
C ASP A 450 11.99 -16.37 22.01
N LEU A 451 11.94 -17.47 22.78
CA LEU A 451 10.90 -18.49 22.62
C LEU A 451 9.52 -17.89 22.88
N GLN A 452 9.37 -17.07 23.92
CA GLN A 452 8.14 -16.36 24.23
C GLN A 452 7.71 -15.45 23.07
N SER A 453 8.64 -14.66 22.53
CA SER A 453 8.36 -13.76 21.41
C SER A 453 7.87 -14.52 20.17
N ILE A 454 8.44 -15.69 19.91
CA ILE A 454 8.04 -16.56 18.79
C ILE A 454 6.63 -17.11 19.01
N LEU A 455 6.28 -17.49 20.23
CA LEU A 455 4.96 -18.03 20.56
C LEU A 455 3.87 -16.97 20.45
N ILE A 456 4.13 -15.76 20.98
CA ILE A 456 3.22 -14.61 20.85
C ILE A 456 2.98 -14.33 19.37
N LEU A 457 4.05 -14.30 18.57
CA LEU A 457 3.94 -14.07 17.13
C LEU A 457 2.99 -15.09 16.45
N PHE A 458 3.15 -16.39 16.71
CA PHE A 458 2.27 -17.38 16.11
C PHE A 458 0.84 -17.30 16.64
N GLN A 459 0.66 -17.03 17.93
CA GLN A 459 -0.66 -16.86 18.53
C GLN A 459 -1.43 -15.69 17.90
N GLU A 460 -0.73 -14.60 17.56
CA GLU A 460 -1.31 -13.42 16.91
C GLU A 460 -1.70 -13.67 15.44
N HIS A 461 -1.06 -14.61 14.76
CA HIS A 461 -1.19 -14.77 13.30
C HIS A 461 -1.90 -16.07 12.86
N LEU A 462 -2.07 -17.04 13.76
CA LEU A 462 -2.68 -18.33 13.47
C LEU A 462 -4.02 -18.49 14.20
N SER A 463 -4.93 -19.28 13.63
CA SER A 463 -6.11 -19.71 14.39
C SER A 463 -5.67 -20.63 15.53
N GLU A 464 -6.43 -20.66 16.62
CA GLU A 464 -6.09 -21.45 17.82
C GLU A 464 -5.78 -22.93 17.51
N ASN A 465 -6.63 -23.58 16.70
CA ASN A 465 -6.40 -24.97 16.27
C ASN A 465 -5.10 -25.16 15.47
N TYR A 466 -4.76 -24.18 14.62
CA TYR A 466 -3.55 -24.27 13.80
C TYR A 466 -2.30 -23.92 14.61
N PHE A 467 -2.40 -22.96 15.52
CA PHE A 467 -1.39 -22.63 16.51
C PHE A 467 -1.02 -23.85 17.36
N GLU A 468 -1.99 -24.58 17.90
CA GLU A 468 -1.76 -25.80 18.68
C GLU A 468 -1.03 -26.88 17.86
N SER A 469 -1.42 -27.08 16.60
CA SER A 469 -0.73 -28.02 15.70
C SER A 469 0.73 -27.63 15.45
N VAL A 470 0.99 -26.35 15.23
CA VAL A 470 2.36 -25.82 15.09
C VAL A 470 3.13 -26.00 16.40
N LEU A 471 2.50 -25.71 17.54
CA LEU A 471 3.10 -25.81 18.87
C LEU A 471 3.58 -27.24 19.17
N ILE A 472 2.76 -28.27 18.90
CA ILE A 472 3.11 -29.69 19.09
C ILE A 472 4.33 -30.06 18.23
N GLN A 473 4.34 -29.65 16.97
CA GLN A 473 5.47 -29.95 16.09
C GLN A 473 6.75 -29.23 16.54
N LEU A 474 6.64 -27.98 16.99
CA LEU A 474 7.75 -27.21 17.53
C LEU A 474 8.30 -27.84 18.83
N ALA A 475 7.44 -28.36 19.71
CA ALA A 475 7.83 -29.11 20.90
C ALA A 475 8.67 -30.35 20.52
N THR A 476 8.17 -31.12 19.54
CA THR A 476 8.88 -32.29 19.01
C THR A 476 10.26 -31.91 18.46
N MET A 477 10.36 -30.78 17.76
CA MET A 477 11.64 -30.31 17.20
C MET A 477 12.63 -29.85 18.28
N ASN A 478 12.13 -29.18 19.32
CA ASN A 478 12.96 -28.80 20.46
C ASN A 478 13.56 -30.01 21.18
N SER A 479 12.88 -31.15 21.09
CA SER A 479 13.35 -32.38 21.71
C SER A 479 14.46 -33.11 20.95
N ASN A 480 14.76 -32.70 19.72
CA ASN A 480 15.65 -33.43 18.82
C ASN A 480 17.00 -32.73 18.63
N LYS A 481 18.07 -33.41 19.07
CA LYS A 481 19.49 -32.97 18.99
C LYS A 481 19.88 -32.42 17.62
N LYS A 482 19.30 -32.95 16.54
CA LYS A 482 19.59 -32.54 15.14
C LYS A 482 19.26 -31.07 14.87
N TYR A 483 18.34 -30.46 15.62
CA TYR A 483 17.92 -29.09 15.36
C TYR A 483 18.78 -28.04 16.08
N GLY A 484 19.57 -28.44 17.08
CA GLY A 484 20.55 -27.57 17.74
C GLY A 484 19.95 -26.35 18.44
N CYS A 485 18.70 -26.43 18.89
CA CYS A 485 18.03 -25.34 19.60
C CYS A 485 18.60 -25.14 21.01
N PHE A 486 18.41 -23.95 21.58
CA PHE A 486 18.85 -23.65 22.95
C PHE A 486 18.23 -24.62 23.98
N VAL A 487 16.99 -25.08 23.75
CA VAL A 487 16.29 -26.02 24.64
C VAL A 487 17.07 -27.32 24.81
N TYR A 488 17.75 -27.80 23.76
CA TYR A 488 18.58 -28.99 23.87
C TYR A 488 19.82 -28.77 24.77
N GLN A 489 20.36 -27.54 24.76
CA GLN A 489 21.55 -27.15 25.53
C GLN A 489 21.26 -26.98 27.03
N LEU A 490 19.98 -26.81 27.40
CA LEU A 490 19.55 -26.72 28.79
C LEU A 490 19.84 -28.01 29.56
N ASN A 491 20.28 -27.86 30.81
CA ASN A 491 20.37 -28.96 31.76
C ASN A 491 18.97 -29.39 32.23
N VAL A 492 18.88 -30.47 33.03
CA VAL A 492 17.59 -31.05 33.43
C VAL A 492 16.74 -30.07 34.25
N ASN A 493 17.37 -29.33 35.18
CA ASN A 493 16.66 -28.37 36.01
C ASN A 493 16.16 -27.19 35.17
N GLU A 494 16.99 -26.67 34.28
CA GLU A 494 16.58 -25.60 33.35
C GLU A 494 15.44 -26.03 32.42
N LYS A 495 15.40 -27.31 32.02
CA LYS A 495 14.28 -27.87 31.26
C LYS A 495 13.01 -27.97 32.11
N LEU A 496 13.11 -28.40 33.36
CA LEU A 496 11.98 -28.46 34.30
C LEU A 496 11.44 -27.06 34.61
N ASP A 497 12.32 -26.07 34.79
CA ASP A 497 11.94 -24.66 34.97
C ASP A 497 11.22 -24.12 33.74
N LEU A 498 11.69 -24.46 32.53
CA LEU A 498 11.01 -24.10 31.29
C LEU A 498 9.64 -24.79 31.20
N CYS A 499 9.50 -26.06 31.58
CA CYS A 499 8.22 -26.77 31.64
C CYS A 499 7.25 -26.11 32.62
N GLN A 500 7.70 -25.79 33.84
CA GLN A 500 6.90 -25.09 34.84
C GLN A 500 6.41 -23.74 34.33
N TRP A 501 7.27 -23.02 33.61
CA TRP A 501 6.89 -21.75 32.98
C TRP A 501 5.75 -21.93 31.97
N PHE A 502 5.85 -22.93 31.10
CA PHE A 502 4.80 -23.22 30.11
C PHE A 502 3.47 -23.64 30.74
N ILE A 503 3.48 -24.39 31.84
CA ILE A 503 2.27 -24.77 32.58
C ILE A 503 1.67 -23.53 33.26
N LYS A 504 2.43 -22.88 34.15
CA LYS A 504 1.90 -21.87 35.07
C LYS A 504 1.56 -20.56 34.40
N GLU A 505 2.36 -20.12 33.41
CA GLU A 505 2.19 -18.79 32.83
C GLU A 505 1.48 -18.79 31.49
N LYS A 506 1.33 -19.95 30.83
CA LYS A 506 0.84 -20.03 29.45
C LYS A 506 -0.28 -21.04 29.21
N ASP A 507 -0.60 -21.88 30.18
CA ASP A 507 -1.65 -22.93 30.07
C ASP A 507 -1.44 -23.86 28.87
N ARG A 508 -0.18 -24.25 28.59
CA ARG A 508 0.18 -25.07 27.42
C ARG A 508 0.69 -26.46 27.82
N GLY A 509 -0.17 -27.27 28.43
CA GLY A 509 0.18 -28.62 28.92
C GLY A 509 0.71 -29.58 27.84
N LEU A 510 0.23 -29.45 26.59
CA LEU A 510 0.65 -30.32 25.47
C LEU A 510 2.14 -30.14 25.09
N PHE A 511 2.63 -28.90 25.07
CA PHE A 511 4.04 -28.61 24.78
C PHE A 511 4.96 -29.20 25.86
N VAL A 512 4.49 -29.19 27.11
CA VAL A 512 5.23 -29.66 28.28
C VAL A 512 5.35 -31.18 28.27
N PHE A 513 4.28 -31.89 27.90
CA PHE A 513 4.27 -33.34 27.81
C PHE A 513 5.38 -33.88 26.90
N ASP A 514 5.51 -33.36 25.68
CA ASP A 514 6.53 -33.82 24.73
C ASP A 514 7.96 -33.46 25.17
N LEU A 515 8.13 -32.29 25.80
CA LEU A 515 9.42 -31.88 26.34
C LEU A 515 9.87 -32.78 27.50
N LEU A 516 8.96 -33.08 28.44
CA LEU A 516 9.22 -33.96 29.58
C LEU A 516 9.46 -35.41 29.14
N LYS A 517 8.62 -35.92 28.24
CA LYS A 517 8.71 -37.29 27.70
C LYS A 517 10.05 -37.57 27.07
N ASN A 518 10.55 -36.67 26.21
CA ASN A 518 11.74 -36.93 25.41
C ASN A 518 13.06 -36.61 26.13
N HIS A 519 13.05 -35.79 27.19
CA HIS A 519 14.29 -35.31 27.81
C HIS A 519 14.47 -35.64 29.28
N VAL A 520 13.39 -35.80 30.04
CA VAL A 520 13.51 -36.02 31.49
C VAL A 520 13.21 -37.48 31.84
N LEU A 521 12.17 -38.07 31.26
CA LEU A 521 11.74 -39.43 31.61
C LEU A 521 12.66 -40.55 31.10
N ILE A 522 13.31 -40.37 29.95
CA ILE A 522 14.02 -41.47 29.28
C ILE A 522 15.36 -41.85 29.95
N ASN A 523 15.98 -41.00 30.80
CA ASN A 523 17.38 -41.25 31.24
C ASN A 523 17.83 -40.63 32.59
N LYS A 524 16.97 -40.40 33.59
CA LYS A 524 17.35 -39.63 34.80
C LYS A 524 16.91 -40.24 36.14
N SER A 525 17.54 -39.75 37.22
CA SER A 525 17.38 -40.17 38.62
C SER A 525 15.93 -40.09 39.12
N ASP A 526 15.61 -40.87 40.15
CA ASP A 526 14.26 -40.96 40.71
C ASP A 526 13.69 -39.60 41.16
N ALA A 527 14.53 -38.71 41.70
CA ALA A 527 14.12 -37.33 42.06
C ALA A 527 13.59 -36.50 40.86
N HIS A 528 14.16 -36.68 39.67
CA HIS A 528 13.66 -35.99 38.47
C HIS A 528 12.38 -36.62 37.95
N ARG A 529 12.16 -37.92 38.18
CA ARG A 529 10.91 -38.60 37.81
C ARG A 529 9.74 -38.12 38.66
N GLU A 530 9.95 -37.95 39.96
CA GLU A 530 8.95 -37.41 40.90
C GLU A 530 8.56 -35.97 40.51
N GLN A 531 9.54 -35.09 40.25
CA GLN A 531 9.27 -33.74 39.75
C GLN A 531 8.55 -33.72 38.40
N CYS A 532 8.80 -34.69 37.52
CA CYS A 532 8.01 -34.82 36.29
C CYS A 532 6.58 -35.29 36.52
N GLN A 533 6.37 -36.19 37.48
CA GLN A 533 5.03 -36.66 37.85
C GLN A 533 4.18 -35.53 38.41
N ASP A 534 4.77 -34.60 39.17
CA ASP A 534 4.05 -33.43 39.67
C ASP A 534 3.68 -32.42 38.58
N LEU A 535 4.39 -32.42 37.44
CA LEU A 535 4.14 -31.52 36.31
C LEU A 535 3.19 -32.08 35.26
N LEU A 536 3.02 -33.41 35.22
CA LEU A 536 2.12 -34.13 34.31
C LEU A 536 0.73 -34.25 34.93
#